data_AF-T1ANN3-F1
#
_entry.id   AF-T1ANN3-F1
#
_cell.length_a   1.000
_cell.length_b   1.000
_cell.length_c   1.000
_cell.angle_alpha   90.00
_cell.angle_beta   90.00
_cell.angle_gamma   90.00
#
_symmetry.space_group_name_H-M   'P 1'
#
loop_
_entity.id
_entity.type
_entity.pdbx_description
1 polymer ?
#
loop_
_entity_poly.entity_id
_entity_poly.type
_entity_poly.pdbx_seq_one_letter_code
_entity_poly.pdbx_strand_id
1 'polypeptide(L)' 'MHEISLAESLIELIEDEAGRHGFAHVRRVGVRLGALGHVEPGALLFCFDAVAQGTVAQGARLEVE' A
#
# COMPACT_ATOMS: atom_id res chain seq x y z
N MET A 1 -8.25 8.60 10.07
CA MET A 1 -7.35 9.60 9.42
C MET A 1 -5.89 9.18 9.49
N HIS A 2 -5.52 8.16 10.28
CA HIS A 2 -4.14 7.66 10.38
C HIS A 2 -3.84 6.57 9.33
N GLU A 3 -4.88 5.90 8.82
CA GLU A 3 -4.80 4.80 7.84
C GLU A 3 -4.60 5.31 6.41
N ILE A 4 -5.18 6.47 6.08
CA ILE A 4 -4.99 7.10 4.77
C ILE A 4 -3.54 7.54 4.58
N SER A 5 -2.94 8.18 5.59
CA SER A 5 -1.52 8.55 5.57
C SER A 5 -0.60 7.33 5.50
N LEU A 6 -0.96 6.22 6.16
CA LEU A 6 -0.20 4.97 6.06
C LEU A 6 -0.27 4.39 4.65
N ALA A 7 -1.44 4.42 4.01
CA ALA A 7 -1.60 3.97 2.63
C ALA A 7 -0.84 4.85 1.65
N GLU A 8 -0.88 6.18 1.80
CA GLU A 8 -0.11 7.13 0.99
C GLU A 8 1.40 6.84 1.09
N SER A 9 1.94 6.70 2.31
CA SER A 9 3.35 6.36 2.51
C SER A 9 3.72 4.99 1.91
N LEU A 10 2.81 4.01 1.90
CA LEU A 10 3.04 2.72 1.23
C LEU A 10 3.17 2.90 -0.29
N ILE A 11 2.30 3.71 -0.90
CA ILE A 11 2.34 3.98 -2.34
C ILE A 11 3.63 4.71 -2.72
N GLU A 12 4.03 5.74 -1.97
CA GLU A 12 5.29 6.47 -2.21
C GLU A 12 6.49 5.51 -2.22
N LEU A 13 6.59 4.61 -1.22
CA LEU A 13 7.64 3.60 -1.15
C LEU A 13 7.63 2.64 -2.34
N ILE A 14 6.44 2.26 -2.82
CA ILE A 14 6.28 1.36 -3.96
C ILE A 14 6.73 2.07 -5.26
N GLU A 15 6.36 3.33 -5.45
CA GLU A 15 6.74 4.12 -6.62
C GLU A 15 8.25 4.39 -6.67
N ASP A 16 8.86 4.68 -5.53
CA ASP A 16 10.32 4.81 -5.41
C ASP A 16 11.01 3.51 -5.85
N GLU A 17 10.53 2.36 -5.36
CA GLU A 17 11.10 1.07 -5.73
C GLU A 17 10.83 0.73 -7.21
N ALA A 18 9.69 1.14 -7.75
CA ALA A 18 9.36 1.02 -9.17
C ALA A 18 10.35 1.78 -10.05
N GLY A 19 10.69 3.01 -9.66
CA GLY A 19 11.72 3.81 -10.32
C GLY A 19 13.10 3.16 -10.25
N ARG A 20 13.45 2.57 -9.11
CA ARG A 20 14.76 1.92 -8.89
C ARG A 20 14.91 0.61 -9.67
N HIS A 21 13.85 -0.19 -9.73
CA HIS A 21 13.90 -1.56 -10.29
C HIS A 21 13.28 -1.65 -11.70
N GLY A 22 12.67 -0.57 -12.19
CA GLY A 22 12.17 -0.48 -13.56
C GLY A 22 10.90 -1.30 -13.82
N PHE A 23 10.06 -1.53 -12.81
CA PHE A 23 8.77 -2.18 -12.99
C PHE A 23 7.64 -1.15 -13.16
N ALA A 24 6.65 -1.48 -13.99
CA ALA A 24 5.51 -0.61 -14.27
C ALA A 24 4.21 -1.05 -13.57
N HIS A 25 4.20 -2.22 -12.94
CA HIS A 25 2.99 -2.77 -12.32
C HIS A 25 3.32 -3.70 -11.16
N VAL A 26 2.61 -3.49 -10.04
CA VAL A 26 2.69 -4.34 -8.84
C VAL A 26 1.46 -5.24 -8.78
N ARG A 27 1.69 -6.55 -8.61
CA ARG A 27 0.60 -7.53 -8.48
C ARG A 27 0.16 -7.75 -7.04
N ARG A 28 1.10 -7.62 -6.10
CA ARG A 28 0.88 -7.94 -4.69
C ARG A 28 1.78 -7.10 -3.80
N VAL A 29 1.22 -6.63 -2.70
CA VAL A 29 1.92 -5.93 -1.62
C VAL A 29 1.64 -6.70 -0.33
N GLY A 30 2.69 -7.12 0.36
CA GLY A 30 2.57 -7.77 1.68
C GLY A 30 2.94 -6.79 2.78
N VAL A 31 2.06 -6.57 3.75
CA VAL A 31 2.28 -5.69 4.89
C VAL A 31 2.12 -6.48 6.17
N ARG A 32 3.10 -6.38 7.07
CA ARG A 32 3.01 -6.93 8.42
C ARG A 32 2.62 -5.84 9.40
N LEU A 33 1.51 -6.04 10.11
CA LEU A 33 1.07 -5.12 11.15
C LEU A 33 1.63 -5.55 12.51
N GLY A 34 2.31 -4.63 13.19
CA GLY A 34 2.74 -4.86 14.56
C GLY A 34 1.54 -4.95 15.50
N ALA A 35 1.60 -5.86 16.48
CA ALA A 35 0.53 -6.08 17.46
C ALA A 35 0.12 -4.84 18.28
N LEU A 36 0.96 -3.80 18.30
CA LEU A 36 0.73 -2.54 19.01
C LEU A 36 0.43 -1.36 18.07
N GLY A 37 0.30 -1.61 16.76
CA GLY A 37 0.12 -0.57 15.75
C GLY A 37 -1.26 0.08 15.76
N HIS A 38 -2.27 -0.55 16.39
CA HIS A 38 -3.67 -0.10 16.41
C HIS A 38 -4.25 0.21 15.01
N VAL A 39 -3.67 -0.39 13.98
CA VAL A 39 -4.14 -0.26 12.59
C VAL A 39 -5.34 -1.19 12.42
N GLU A 40 -6.38 -0.68 11.77
CA GLU A 40 -7.49 -1.51 11.30
C GLU A 40 -7.19 -2.00 9.87
N PRO A 41 -6.81 -3.28 9.65
CA PRO A 41 -6.67 -3.87 8.33
C PRO A 41 -7.75 -3.47 7.32
N GLY A 42 -9.04 -3.54 7.66
CA GLY A 42 -10.11 -3.24 6.72
C GLY A 42 -10.07 -1.80 6.21
N ALA A 43 -9.79 -0.84 7.11
CA ALA A 43 -9.60 0.56 6.75
C ALA A 43 -8.33 0.76 5.91
N LEU A 44 -7.23 0.08 6.22
CA LEU A 44 -5.99 0.16 5.45
C LEU A 44 -6.17 -0.38 4.03
N LEU A 45 -6.85 -1.53 3.86
CA LEU A 45 -7.19 -2.09 2.55
C LEU A 45 -8.03 -1.10 1.72
N PHE A 46 -9.07 -0.53 2.33
CA PHE A 46 -9.91 0.46 1.65
C PHE A 46 -9.12 1.72 1.25
N CYS A 47 -8.32 2.27 2.16
CA CYS A 47 -7.50 3.43 1.89
C CYS A 47 -6.47 3.14 0.80
N PHE A 48 -5.80 1.99 0.83
CA PHE A 48 -4.85 1.54 -0.19
C PHE A 48 -5.48 1.52 -1.58
N ASP A 49 -6.64 0.86 -1.74
CA ASP A 49 -7.33 0.79 -3.03
C ASP A 49 -7.71 2.18 -3.57
N ALA A 50 -8.06 3.10 -2.68
CA ALA A 50 -8.40 4.49 -3.03
C ALA A 50 -7.17 5.28 -3.49
N VAL A 51 -6.04 5.19 -2.78
CA VAL A 51 -4.81 5.94 -3.11
C VAL A 51 -3.99 5.29 -4.23
N ALA A 52 -4.16 3.99 -4.48
CA ALA A 52 -3.46 3.27 -5.54
C ALA A 52 -3.98 3.60 -6.96
N GLN A 53 -5.10 4.32 -7.10
CA GLN A 53 -5.64 4.67 -8.41
C GLN A 53 -4.67 5.60 -9.16
N GLY A 54 -4.30 5.23 -10.39
CA GLY A 54 -3.38 5.99 -11.23
C GLY A 54 -1.89 5.76 -10.93
N THR A 55 -1.56 4.85 -10.00
CA THR A 55 -0.17 4.53 -9.63
C THR A 55 0.26 3.15 -10.13
N VAL A 56 1.53 2.80 -9.97
CA VAL A 56 2.06 1.47 -10.32
C VAL A 56 1.43 0.34 -9.48
N ALA A 57 0.81 0.68 -8.35
CA ALA A 57 0.13 -0.25 -7.46
C ALA A 57 -1.37 -0.40 -7.77
N GLN A 58 -1.90 0.27 -8.80
CA GLN A 58 -3.30 0.15 -9.17
C GLN A 58 -3.67 -1.31 -9.46
N GLY A 59 -4.65 -1.83 -8.71
CA GLY A 59 -5.11 -3.22 -8.83
C GLY A 59 -4.20 -4.25 -8.16
N ALA A 60 -3.18 -3.83 -7.41
CA ALA A 60 -2.38 -4.72 -6.60
C ALA A 60 -3.20 -5.32 -5.45
N ARG A 61 -2.98 -6.60 -5.13
CA ARG A 61 -3.57 -7.21 -3.93
C ARG A 61 -2.75 -6.82 -2.70
N LEU A 62 -3.35 -6.11 -1.75
CA LEU A 62 -2.78 -5.91 -0.43
C LEU A 62 -3.07 -7.12 0.47
N GLU A 63 -2.03 -7.78 0.95
CA GLU A 63 -2.09 -8.88 1.92
C GLU A 63 -1.55 -8.37 3.26
N VAL A 64 -2.34 -8.53 4.32
CA VAL A 64 -2.02 -8.02 5.66
C VAL A 64 -1.84 -9.20 6.63
N GLU A 65 -0.71 -9.24 7.34
CA GLU A 65 -0.33 -10.29 8.31
C GLU A 65 0.00 -9.74 9.70
#